data_AF-A0A9X5XBV8-F1
#
_entry.id   AF-A0A9X5XBV8-F1
#
_cell.length_a   1.000
_cell.length_b   1.000
_cell.length_c   1.000
_cell.angle_alpha   90.00
_cell.angle_beta   90.00
_cell.angle_gamma   90.00
#
_symmetry.space_group_name_H-M   'P 1'
#
loop_
_entity.id
_entity.type
_entity.pdbx_description
1 polymer ?
#
loop_
_entity_poly.entity_id
_entity_poly.type
_entity_poly.pdbx_seq_one_letter_code
_entity_poly.pdbx_strand_id
1 'polypeptide(L)'
;PGTAYTVTLDNWYYVTGVDVLGAPAAGSVVALGDSLTDGTGSTYSANRRWPDLLAARLRTLPAYRRLGVLNAGISGNRLLLENGGPSALTRLDADALSRAGVRAVIVLEGINDIKGTPEQTDPLAIEDAYRRIVERAHARGIRVVGATITPYGGYSA
;
A
#
# COMPACT_ATOMS: atom_id res chain seq x y z
N PRO A 1 -22.87 0.57 20.08
CA PRO A 1 -21.94 1.70 20.35
C PRO A 1 -21.06 1.39 21.57
N GLY A 2 -19.74 1.51 21.44
CA GLY A 2 -18.82 1.35 22.57
C GLY A 2 -18.80 2.61 23.44
N THR A 3 -18.77 2.44 24.76
CA THR A 3 -18.54 3.54 25.71
C THR A 3 -17.08 3.98 25.70
N ALA A 4 -16.82 5.25 26.01
CA ALA A 4 -15.46 5.77 26.12
C ALA A 4 -14.69 5.06 27.25
N TYR A 5 -13.38 4.89 27.07
CA TYR A 5 -12.51 4.36 28.12
C TYR A 5 -12.45 5.35 29.29
N THR A 6 -12.79 4.89 30.50
CA THR A 6 -12.78 5.69 31.74
C THR A 6 -11.57 5.42 32.62
N VAL A 7 -10.64 4.59 32.17
CA VAL A 7 -9.43 4.19 32.90
C VAL A 7 -8.19 4.34 32.03
N THR A 8 -7.06 4.63 32.66
CA THR A 8 -5.76 4.66 32.00
C THR A 8 -5.30 3.23 31.74
N LEU A 9 -4.87 2.95 30.51
CA LEU A 9 -4.32 1.66 30.11
C LEU A 9 -2.84 1.86 29.78
N ASP A 10 -1.96 1.04 30.34
CA ASP A 10 -0.50 1.12 30.12
C ASP A 10 -0.03 0.29 28.90
N ASN A 11 -0.96 -0.05 27.99
CA ASN A 11 -0.69 -0.89 26.81
C ASN A 11 -1.00 -0.14 25.52
N TRP A 12 -0.18 -0.39 24.49
CA TRP A 12 -0.42 0.12 23.13
C TRP A 12 -1.35 -0.83 22.37
N TYR A 13 -2.58 -0.39 22.12
CA TYR A 13 -3.52 -1.11 21.26
C TYR A 13 -3.40 -0.60 19.83
N TYR A 14 -3.15 -1.52 18.90
CA TYR A 14 -3.12 -1.23 17.47
C TYR A 14 -4.13 -2.11 16.73
N VAL A 15 -4.81 -1.51 15.75
CA VAL A 15 -5.73 -2.20 14.84
C VAL A 15 -5.01 -2.37 13.51
N THR A 16 -4.81 -3.61 13.06
CA THR A 16 -4.10 -3.94 11.81
C THR A 16 -5.04 -4.16 10.62
N GLY A 17 -6.36 -4.10 10.83
CA GLY A 17 -7.36 -4.26 9.80
C GLY A 17 -8.77 -4.09 10.34
N VAL A 18 -9.68 -3.63 9.48
CA VAL A 18 -11.11 -3.56 9.75
C VAL A 18 -11.83 -4.13 8.53
N ASP A 19 -12.53 -5.24 8.72
CA ASP A 19 -13.39 -5.84 7.71
C ASP A 19 -14.84 -5.39 7.93
N VAL A 20 -15.50 -4.89 6.89
CA VAL A 20 -16.88 -4.41 6.94
C VAL A 20 -17.79 -5.41 6.23
N LEU A 21 -18.60 -6.12 7.01
CA LEU A 21 -19.60 -7.05 6.48
C LEU A 21 -20.80 -6.29 5.89
N GLY A 22 -21.36 -6.82 4.79
CA GLY A 22 -22.57 -6.27 4.16
C GLY A 22 -22.36 -4.96 3.38
N ALA A 23 -21.11 -4.51 3.19
CA ALA A 23 -20.82 -3.35 2.36
C ALA A 23 -21.18 -3.62 0.89
N PRO A 24 -21.74 -2.64 0.15
CA PRO A 24 -22.08 -2.79 -1.27
C PRO A 24 -20.84 -2.84 -2.19
N ALA A 25 -19.63 -2.96 -1.65
CA ALA A 25 -18.39 -3.01 -2.43
C ALA A 25 -18.15 -4.44 -2.96
N ALA A 26 -17.70 -4.54 -4.20
CA ALA A 26 -17.41 -5.80 -4.89
C ALA A 26 -16.11 -6.49 -4.43
N GLY A 27 -15.35 -5.83 -3.55
CA GLY A 27 -14.06 -6.26 -3.05
C GLY A 27 -13.19 -5.06 -2.66
N SER A 28 -11.87 -5.26 -2.65
CA SER A 28 -10.89 -4.22 -2.35
C SER A 28 -9.76 -4.14 -3.38
N VAL A 29 -9.12 -2.99 -3.44
CA VAL A 29 -7.86 -2.73 -4.13
C VAL A 29 -6.85 -2.21 -3.12
N VAL A 30 -5.63 -2.74 -3.17
CA VAL A 30 -4.53 -2.33 -2.27
C VAL A 30 -3.56 -1.45 -3.03
N ALA A 31 -3.25 -0.28 -2.47
CA ALA A 31 -2.16 0.59 -2.91
C ALA A 31 -0.90 0.24 -2.10
N LEU A 32 -0.03 -0.59 -2.66
CA LEU A 32 1.24 -0.99 -2.07
C LEU A 32 2.33 -0.01 -2.53
N GLY A 33 3.05 0.58 -1.57
CA GLY A 33 4.13 1.49 -1.92
C GLY A 33 4.82 2.16 -0.75
N ASP A 34 5.51 3.24 -1.08
CA ASP A 34 6.36 4.01 -0.18
C ASP A 34 5.67 5.30 0.33
N SER A 35 6.47 6.33 0.64
CA SER A 35 6.05 7.66 1.08
C SER A 35 5.11 8.36 0.10
N LEU A 36 5.24 8.12 -1.21
CA LEU A 36 4.34 8.68 -2.24
C LEU A 36 2.93 8.11 -2.09
N THR A 37 2.81 6.85 -1.65
CA THR A 37 1.55 6.17 -1.41
C THR A 37 1.00 6.42 -0.01
N ASP A 38 1.87 6.40 1.00
CA ASP A 38 1.54 6.74 2.40
C ASP A 38 0.99 8.17 2.51
N GLY A 39 1.54 9.09 1.71
CA GLY A 39 1.14 10.49 1.68
C GLY A 39 2.05 11.41 2.48
N THR A 40 3.33 11.07 2.60
CA THR A 40 4.33 11.94 3.22
C THR A 40 4.32 13.32 2.55
N GLY A 41 4.33 14.39 3.35
CA GLY A 41 4.21 15.77 2.86
C GLY A 41 2.77 16.24 2.61
N SER A 42 1.77 15.38 2.78
CA SER A 42 0.36 15.80 2.80
C SER A 42 0.00 16.46 4.14
N THR A 43 -0.98 17.36 4.13
CA THR A 43 -1.61 17.88 5.35
C THR A 43 -2.27 16.74 6.10
N TYR A 44 -1.98 16.63 7.40
CA TYR A 44 -2.54 15.60 8.28
C TYR A 44 -4.07 15.61 8.22
N SER A 45 -4.66 14.43 8.16
CA SER A 45 -6.11 14.20 8.16
C SER A 45 -6.90 14.87 7.01
N ALA A 46 -6.22 15.48 6.03
CA ALA A 46 -6.89 16.13 4.90
C ALA A 46 -7.39 15.16 3.82
N ASN A 47 -7.02 13.88 3.90
CA ASN A 47 -7.44 12.80 2.99
C ASN A 47 -7.30 13.17 1.49
N ARG A 48 -6.13 13.72 1.14
CA ARG A 48 -5.81 14.22 -0.21
C ARG A 48 -4.70 13.44 -0.90
N ARG A 49 -4.37 12.24 -0.40
CA ARG A 49 -3.35 11.36 -0.98
C ARG A 49 -3.93 10.67 -2.20
N TRP A 50 -3.09 10.16 -3.10
CA TRP A 50 -3.60 9.52 -4.32
C TRP A 50 -4.54 8.33 -4.04
N PRO A 51 -4.36 7.50 -2.97
CA PRO A 51 -5.33 6.45 -2.64
C PRO A 51 -6.69 7.03 -2.19
N ASP A 52 -6.71 8.19 -1.53
CA ASP A 52 -7.94 8.87 -1.13
C ASP A 52 -8.72 9.37 -2.37
N LEU A 53 -8.00 9.93 -3.35
CA LEU A 53 -8.56 10.37 -4.63
C LEU A 53 -9.08 9.19 -5.45
N LEU A 54 -8.34 8.06 -5.48
CA LEU A 54 -8.80 6.82 -6.08
C LEU A 54 -10.09 6.33 -5.39
N ALA A 55 -10.13 6.35 -4.06
CA ALA A 55 -11.31 5.95 -3.31
C ALA A 55 -12.52 6.83 -3.65
N ALA A 56 -12.32 8.15 -3.75
CA ALA A 56 -13.36 9.08 -4.16
C ALA A 56 -13.90 8.75 -5.56
N ARG A 57 -13.02 8.48 -6.52
CA ARG A 57 -13.40 8.09 -7.88
C ARG A 57 -14.12 6.75 -7.93
N LEU A 58 -13.66 5.74 -7.19
CA LEU A 58 -14.30 4.42 -7.17
C LEU A 58 -15.70 4.48 -6.53
N ARG A 59 -15.93 5.37 -5.56
CA ARG A 59 -17.26 5.57 -4.95
C ARG A 59 -18.30 6.09 -5.95
N THR A 60 -17.90 6.77 -7.03
CA THR A 60 -18.84 7.26 -8.06
C THR A 60 -19.30 6.16 -9.01
N LEU A 61 -18.68 4.96 -8.97
CA LEU A 61 -19.08 3.83 -9.78
C LEU A 61 -20.37 3.17 -9.25
N PRO A 62 -21.10 2.39 -10.07
CA PRO A 62 -22.17 1.53 -9.60
C PRO A 62 -21.69 0.57 -8.50
N ALA A 63 -22.57 0.24 -7.54
CA ALA A 63 -22.23 -0.59 -6.36
C ALA A 63 -21.42 -1.85 -6.71
N TYR A 64 -21.87 -2.63 -7.69
CA TYR A 64 -21.21 -3.85 -8.16
C TYR A 64 -19.80 -3.67 -8.77
N ARG A 65 -19.35 -2.43 -8.97
CA ARG A 65 -17.98 -2.09 -9.43
C ARG A 65 -17.17 -1.31 -8.38
N ARG A 66 -17.76 -0.95 -7.25
CA ARG A 66 -17.06 -0.22 -6.19
C ARG A 66 -16.06 -1.16 -5.51
N LEU A 67 -14.83 -0.72 -5.35
CA LEU A 67 -13.84 -1.40 -4.52
C LEU A 67 -13.50 -0.49 -3.33
N GLY A 68 -13.33 -1.08 -2.15
CA GLY A 68 -12.65 -0.41 -1.04
C GLY A 68 -11.19 -0.18 -1.40
N VAL A 69 -10.61 0.94 -0.97
CA VAL A 69 -9.18 1.23 -1.20
C VAL A 69 -8.44 1.08 0.11
N LEU A 70 -7.45 0.21 0.13
CA LEU A 70 -6.54 0.02 1.25
C LEU A 70 -5.22 0.71 0.92
N ASN A 71 -4.82 1.68 1.73
CA ASN A 71 -3.51 2.31 1.62
C ASN A 71 -2.50 1.48 2.42
N ALA A 72 -1.60 0.79 1.72
CA ALA A 72 -0.48 0.04 2.29
C ALA A 72 0.86 0.74 1.97
N GLY A 73 0.86 2.07 1.93
CA GLY A 73 2.04 2.90 1.84
C GLY A 73 2.83 2.92 3.15
N ILE A 74 4.16 2.80 3.08
CA ILE A 74 5.05 2.98 4.24
C ILE A 74 6.18 3.93 3.84
N SER A 75 6.31 5.06 4.53
CA SER A 75 7.36 6.03 4.22
C SER A 75 8.76 5.39 4.25
N GLY A 76 9.54 5.61 3.18
CA GLY A 76 10.88 5.05 3.03
C GLY A 76 10.95 3.56 2.66
N ASN A 77 9.80 2.89 2.46
CA ASN A 77 9.78 1.49 2.08
C ASN A 77 10.47 1.23 0.76
N ARG A 78 10.89 -0.03 0.58
CA ARG A 78 11.66 -0.53 -0.55
C ARG A 78 11.11 -1.90 -0.97
N LEU A 79 11.34 -2.29 -2.22
CA LEU A 79 11.01 -3.62 -2.73
C LEU A 79 11.77 -4.71 -1.99
N LEU A 80 13.08 -4.52 -1.82
CA LEU A 80 14.02 -5.58 -1.44
C LEU A 80 14.50 -5.45 0.01
N LEU A 81 15.09 -4.31 0.35
CA LEU A 81 15.71 -4.07 1.65
C LEU A 81 14.71 -3.51 2.66
N GLU A 82 15.00 -3.69 3.94
CA GLU A 82 14.19 -3.10 5.00
C GLU A 82 14.61 -1.65 5.24
N ASN A 83 13.63 -0.75 5.23
CA ASN A 83 13.79 0.66 5.57
C ASN A 83 12.39 1.25 5.83
N GLY A 84 12.24 1.98 6.94
CA GLY A 84 10.91 2.42 7.42
C GLY A 84 9.97 1.26 7.84
N GLY A 85 10.44 0.01 7.76
CA GLY A 85 9.67 -1.22 8.03
C GLY A 85 10.17 -2.39 7.16
N PRO A 86 9.49 -3.56 7.24
CA PRO A 86 9.79 -4.70 6.37
C PRO A 86 9.65 -4.33 4.90
N SER A 87 10.46 -4.94 4.02
CA SER A 87 10.38 -4.67 2.58
C SER A 87 9.00 -5.03 2.00
N ALA A 88 8.66 -4.46 0.85
CA ALA A 88 7.41 -4.74 0.16
C ALA A 88 7.24 -6.24 -0.10
N LEU A 89 8.30 -6.97 -0.46
CA LEU A 89 8.26 -8.43 -0.64
C LEU A 89 7.97 -9.17 0.67
N THR A 90 8.58 -8.74 1.77
CA THR A 90 8.39 -9.35 3.09
C THR A 90 6.95 -9.15 3.58
N ARG A 91 6.39 -7.95 3.42
CA ARG A 91 5.05 -7.61 3.90
C ARG A 91 3.91 -7.89 2.91
N LEU A 92 4.22 -8.26 1.67
CA LEU A 92 3.24 -8.40 0.58
C LEU A 92 2.00 -9.21 0.96
N ASP A 93 2.22 -10.33 1.64
CA ASP A 93 1.17 -11.21 2.11
C ASP A 93 0.28 -10.55 3.15
N ALA A 94 0.91 -10.06 4.21
CA ALA A 94 0.21 -9.43 5.32
C ALA A 94 -0.54 -8.19 4.83
N ASP A 95 0.10 -7.28 4.15
CA ASP A 95 -0.45 -5.95 3.88
C ASP A 95 -1.35 -5.90 2.65
N ALA A 96 -1.20 -6.83 1.71
CA ALA A 96 -1.95 -6.83 0.46
C ALA A 96 -2.69 -8.13 0.19
N LEU A 97 -1.97 -9.24 -0.03
CA LEU A 97 -2.55 -10.43 -0.67
C LEU A 97 -3.51 -11.23 0.22
N SER A 98 -3.45 -11.02 1.54
CA SER A 98 -4.33 -11.67 2.52
C SER A 98 -5.44 -10.74 3.02
N ARG A 99 -5.56 -9.52 2.47
CA ARG A 99 -6.63 -8.59 2.84
C ARG A 99 -7.97 -9.03 2.27
N ALA A 100 -9.05 -8.79 3.02
CA ALA A 100 -10.38 -9.27 2.66
C ALA A 100 -10.83 -8.77 1.29
N GLY A 101 -11.24 -9.73 0.44
CA GLY A 101 -11.86 -9.45 -0.86
C GLY A 101 -10.95 -8.76 -1.87
N VAL A 102 -9.62 -8.82 -1.71
CA VAL A 102 -8.69 -8.19 -2.67
C VAL A 102 -8.91 -8.72 -4.07
N ARG A 103 -9.02 -7.78 -5.02
CA ARG A 103 -9.16 -8.04 -6.46
C ARG A 103 -7.96 -7.54 -7.25
N ALA A 104 -7.30 -6.51 -6.74
CA ALA A 104 -6.14 -5.91 -7.38
C ALA A 104 -5.17 -5.31 -6.37
N VAL A 105 -3.89 -5.28 -6.74
CA VAL A 105 -2.83 -4.52 -6.08
C VAL A 105 -2.26 -3.53 -7.08
N ILE A 106 -2.18 -2.26 -6.68
CA ILE A 106 -1.46 -1.21 -7.39
C ILE A 106 -0.09 -1.09 -6.72
N VAL A 107 0.98 -1.19 -7.49
CA VAL A 107 2.36 -1.14 -6.99
C VAL A 107 2.99 0.17 -7.46
N LEU A 108 3.29 1.06 -6.50
CA LEU A 108 4.09 2.27 -6.70
C LEU A 108 5.20 2.27 -5.64
N GLU A 109 6.30 1.61 -5.98
CA GLU A 109 7.39 1.29 -5.05
C GLU A 109 8.72 1.25 -5.83
N GLY A 110 9.86 1.30 -5.16
CA GLY A 110 11.17 1.11 -5.80
C GLY A 110 12.01 2.37 -5.94
N ILE A 111 11.45 3.57 -5.70
CA ILE A 111 12.23 4.81 -5.73
C ILE A 111 13.32 4.79 -4.65
N ASN A 112 13.02 4.23 -3.47
CA ASN A 112 13.95 4.12 -2.36
C ASN A 112 14.96 2.98 -2.53
N ASP A 113 14.67 1.98 -3.36
CA ASP A 113 15.68 0.99 -3.77
C ASP A 113 16.75 1.67 -4.61
N ILE A 114 16.36 2.52 -5.57
CA ILE A 114 17.29 3.18 -6.50
C ILE A 114 18.03 4.34 -5.83
N LYS A 115 17.35 5.20 -5.06
CA LYS A 115 17.96 6.42 -4.49
C LYS A 115 18.46 6.26 -3.05
N GLY A 116 17.98 5.25 -2.33
CA GLY A 116 18.27 5.12 -0.89
C GLY A 116 19.60 4.41 -0.67
N THR A 117 20.29 4.66 0.44
CA THR A 117 21.57 3.99 0.77
C THR A 117 21.33 2.68 1.55
N PRO A 118 22.00 1.56 1.22
CA PRO A 118 22.75 1.36 -0.03
C PRO A 118 21.81 1.35 -1.24
N GLU A 119 22.30 1.87 -2.36
CA GLU A 119 21.55 1.90 -3.62
C GLU A 119 21.48 0.48 -4.21
N GLN A 120 20.34 0.13 -4.78
CA GLN A 120 20.20 -1.05 -5.62
C GLN A 120 20.60 -0.69 -7.05
N THR A 121 21.83 -1.05 -7.42
CA THR A 121 22.42 -0.78 -8.73
C THR A 121 22.21 -1.90 -9.74
N ASP A 122 21.74 -3.07 -9.31
CA ASP A 122 21.37 -4.17 -10.19
C ASP A 122 19.89 -4.05 -10.62
N PRO A 123 19.60 -3.71 -11.89
CA PRO A 123 18.23 -3.62 -12.38
C PRO A 123 17.52 -4.99 -12.39
N LEU A 124 18.26 -6.10 -12.51
CA LEU A 124 17.67 -7.44 -12.52
C LEU A 124 17.09 -7.79 -11.14
N ALA A 125 17.73 -7.35 -10.06
CA ALA A 125 17.21 -7.54 -8.71
C ALA A 125 15.86 -6.81 -8.51
N ILE A 126 15.70 -5.62 -9.08
CA ILE A 126 14.44 -4.86 -9.05
C ILE A 126 13.39 -5.56 -9.92
N GLU A 127 13.75 -6.00 -11.12
CA GLU A 127 12.86 -6.72 -12.01
C GLU A 127 12.35 -8.02 -11.37
N ASP A 128 13.24 -8.80 -10.75
CA ASP A 128 12.90 -10.02 -10.03
C ASP A 128 11.98 -9.76 -8.84
N ALA A 129 12.14 -8.64 -8.13
CA ALA A 129 11.21 -8.25 -7.08
C ALA A 129 9.80 -8.02 -7.62
N TYR A 130 9.66 -7.30 -8.73
CA TYR A 130 8.37 -7.10 -9.39
C TYR A 130 7.77 -8.41 -9.88
N ARG A 131 8.57 -9.29 -10.52
CA ARG A 131 8.12 -10.62 -10.96
C ARG A 131 7.56 -11.42 -9.78
N ARG A 132 8.25 -11.45 -8.65
CA ARG A 132 7.77 -12.15 -7.44
C ARG A 132 6.46 -11.58 -6.91
N ILE A 133 6.26 -10.25 -6.94
CA ILE A 133 4.97 -9.64 -6.57
C ILE A 133 3.87 -10.12 -7.51
N VAL A 134 4.12 -10.06 -8.82
CA VAL A 134 3.19 -10.46 -9.87
C VAL A 134 2.83 -11.94 -9.75
N GLU A 135 3.81 -12.82 -9.62
CA GLU A 135 3.63 -14.27 -9.46
C GLU A 135 2.78 -14.60 -8.24
N ARG A 136 3.12 -14.04 -7.07
CA ARG A 136 2.39 -14.29 -5.82
C ARG A 136 0.95 -13.76 -5.87
N ALA A 137 0.72 -12.62 -6.50
CA ALA A 137 -0.62 -12.08 -6.70
C ALA A 137 -1.44 -12.92 -7.69
N HIS A 138 -0.87 -13.26 -8.84
CA HIS A 138 -1.53 -14.06 -9.86
C HIS A 138 -1.85 -15.48 -9.38
N ALA A 139 -1.01 -16.08 -8.54
CA ALA A 139 -1.29 -17.36 -7.89
C ALA A 139 -2.58 -17.34 -7.04
N ARG A 140 -3.09 -16.15 -6.70
CA ARG A 140 -4.34 -15.93 -5.95
C ARG A 140 -5.45 -15.30 -6.79
N GLY A 141 -5.27 -15.20 -8.12
CA GLY A 141 -6.21 -14.53 -9.01
C GLY A 141 -6.32 -13.02 -8.81
N ILE A 142 -5.33 -12.39 -8.16
CA ILE A 142 -5.30 -10.96 -7.88
C ILE A 142 -4.58 -10.23 -9.00
N ARG A 143 -5.20 -9.20 -9.59
CA ARG A 143 -4.59 -8.42 -10.67
C ARG A 143 -3.50 -7.49 -10.13
N VAL A 144 -2.43 -7.30 -10.89
CA VAL A 144 -1.39 -6.32 -10.55
C VAL A 144 -1.42 -5.15 -11.54
N VAL A 145 -1.37 -3.93 -11.02
CA VAL A 145 -1.22 -2.69 -11.78
C VAL A 145 0.07 -2.01 -11.33
N GLY A 146 1.07 -1.96 -12.19
CA GLY A 146 2.29 -1.18 -11.92
C GLY A 146 2.06 0.29 -12.19
N ALA A 147 2.59 1.15 -11.33
CA ALA A 147 2.72 2.58 -11.57
C ALA A 147 4.18 2.92 -11.88
N THR A 148 4.40 3.90 -12.77
CA THR A 148 5.74 4.34 -13.13
C THR A 148 6.37 5.10 -11.98
N ILE A 149 7.61 4.75 -11.62
CA ILE A 149 8.41 5.51 -10.66
C ILE A 149 8.54 6.95 -11.15
N THR A 150 8.22 7.91 -10.28
CA THR A 150 8.26 9.33 -10.63
C THR A 150 9.69 9.85 -10.74
N PRO A 151 9.95 10.89 -11.53
CA PRO A 151 11.26 11.54 -11.58
C PRO A 151 11.74 11.95 -10.18
N TYR A 152 13.03 11.73 -9.89
CA TYR A 152 13.65 12.07 -8.60
C TYR A 152 14.94 12.90 -8.75
N GLY A 153 15.24 13.38 -9.97
CA GLY A 153 16.38 14.24 -10.24
C GLY A 153 16.32 15.53 -9.41
N GLY A 154 17.46 15.94 -8.86
CA GLY A 154 17.55 17.10 -7.94
C GLY A 154 17.27 16.77 -6.47
N TYR A 155 16.98 15.51 -6.13
CA TYR A 155 16.94 15.05 -4.74
C TYR A 155 18.35 15.06 -4.14
N SER A 156 18.55 15.82 -3.06
CA SER A 156 19.77 15.75 -2.24
C SER A 156 19.65 14.59 -1.27
N ALA A 157 20.59 13.64 -1.34
CA ALA A 157 20.72 12.52 -0.41
C ALA A 157 20.92 12.99 1.04
#